data_AF-A0A538K3K0-F1
#
_entry.id   AF-A0A538K3K0-F1
#
_cell.length_a   1.000
_cell.length_b   1.000
_cell.length_c   1.000
_cell.angle_alpha   90.00
_cell.angle_beta   90.00
_cell.angle_gamma   90.00
#
_symmetry.space_group_name_H-M   'P 1'
#
loop_
_entity.id
_entity.type
_entity.pdbx_description
1 polymer ?
#
loop_
_entity_poly.entity_id
_entity_poly.type
_entity_poly.pdbx_seq_one_letter_code
_entity_poly.pdbx_strand_id
1 'polypeptide(L)'
;MRRLPLISDVEIWNEANSPTYWPQENGPETYAALLARCYDVLHARPGPTNVISSTASRHDPAGFVFALGVSYRLSGRSRPLFDTFGHNPYPENSAEAPWVLHPDSDVLAEGDYETLMNVLQTSFTGTAQPLPGQRGVGIWYVEDGFQTVAPPEKRRFYRGRENDPHAVPAVASGAAGGAGDVDQATQLRDAVPLAYCQPAVTGFLNFGLLDEDRLGGWQAGLLWRDGTRKPSYDTFKAVVAEVRRKDTDCSKVRGAPKG
;
A
#
# COMPACT_ATOMS: atom_id res chain seq x y z
N MET A 1 -19.53 14.15 -2.49
CA MET A 1 -20.08 13.05 -3.31
C MET A 1 -21.61 13.10 -3.48
N ARG A 2 -22.15 14.20 -4.05
CA ARG A 2 -23.59 14.30 -4.37
C ARG A 2 -23.99 13.43 -5.57
N ARG A 3 -23.03 13.09 -6.44
CA ARG A 3 -23.24 12.30 -7.67
C ARG A 3 -23.05 10.78 -7.46
N LEU A 4 -22.30 10.38 -6.44
CA LEU A 4 -21.96 8.98 -6.15
C LEU A 4 -22.20 8.68 -4.67
N PRO A 5 -23.47 8.53 -4.24
CA PRO A 5 -23.82 8.42 -2.82
C PRO A 5 -23.42 7.08 -2.19
N LEU A 6 -23.04 6.08 -2.99
CA LEU A 6 -22.60 4.75 -2.53
C LEU A 6 -21.11 4.67 -2.21
N ILE A 7 -20.34 5.71 -2.52
CA ILE A 7 -18.92 5.78 -2.15
C ILE A 7 -18.86 6.38 -0.73
N SER A 8 -18.19 5.67 0.18
CA SER A 8 -17.91 6.10 1.55
C SER A 8 -16.43 6.34 1.80
N ASP A 9 -15.57 5.67 1.04
CA ASP A 9 -14.12 5.69 1.20
C ASP A 9 -13.51 6.60 0.13
N VAL A 10 -12.81 7.64 0.56
CA VAL A 10 -12.27 8.67 -0.32
C VAL A 10 -10.81 8.89 0.01
N GLU A 11 -9.94 8.39 -0.86
CA GLU A 11 -8.55 8.78 -0.87
C GLU A 11 -8.39 10.22 -1.37
N ILE A 12 -7.63 11.02 -0.62
CA ILE A 12 -7.37 12.41 -0.92
C ILE A 12 -6.02 12.51 -1.58
N TRP A 13 -6.05 12.79 -2.89
CA TRP A 13 -4.88 12.75 -3.76
C TRP A 13 -4.31 11.33 -3.93
N ASN A 14 -3.11 11.19 -4.49
CA ASN A 14 -2.38 9.93 -4.62
C ASN A 14 -0.88 10.20 -4.42
N GLU A 15 -0.22 9.37 -3.60
CA GLU A 15 1.24 9.40 -3.40
C GLU A 15 1.80 10.81 -3.13
N ALA A 16 1.27 11.48 -2.11
CA ALA A 16 1.50 12.91 -1.89
C ALA A 16 2.96 13.30 -1.58
N ASN A 17 3.83 12.34 -1.29
CA ASN A 17 5.27 12.53 -1.12
C ASN A 17 6.06 12.40 -2.43
N SER A 18 5.44 11.94 -3.53
CA SER A 18 6.10 11.83 -4.83
C SER A 18 6.03 13.15 -5.61
N PRO A 19 7.17 13.67 -6.13
CA PRO A 19 7.19 14.86 -6.99
C PRO A 19 6.41 14.68 -8.30
N THR A 20 6.14 13.43 -8.70
CA THR A 20 5.34 13.11 -9.89
C THR A 20 3.90 13.55 -9.72
N TYR A 21 3.37 13.45 -8.51
CA TYR A 21 1.96 13.67 -8.20
C TYR A 21 1.73 14.92 -7.37
N TRP A 22 2.68 15.33 -6.53
CA TRP A 22 2.51 16.48 -5.64
C TRP A 22 3.77 17.35 -5.61
N PRO A 23 3.64 18.69 -5.65
CA PRO A 23 4.81 19.58 -5.59
C PRO A 23 5.64 19.37 -4.33
N GLN A 24 6.97 19.37 -4.48
CA GLN A 24 7.88 19.30 -3.33
C GLN A 24 7.90 20.59 -2.50
N GLU A 25 7.78 21.75 -3.17
CA GLU A 25 7.72 23.04 -2.49
C GLU A 25 6.44 23.14 -1.65
N ASN A 26 6.59 23.26 -0.34
CA ASN A 26 5.50 23.25 0.65
C ASN A 26 4.60 22.01 0.56
N GLY A 27 5.12 20.87 0.08
CA GLY A 27 4.36 19.64 -0.16
C GLY A 27 3.56 19.16 1.05
N PRO A 28 4.21 18.81 2.18
CA PRO A 28 3.52 18.36 3.40
C PRO A 28 2.54 19.39 3.97
N GLU A 29 2.86 20.68 3.91
CA GLU A 29 2.01 21.76 4.42
C GLU A 29 0.73 21.91 3.61
N THR A 30 0.87 22.02 2.28
CA THR A 30 -0.27 22.16 1.37
C THR A 30 -1.13 20.90 1.36
N TYR A 31 -0.51 19.73 1.52
CA TYR A 31 -1.22 18.47 1.65
C TYR A 31 -1.98 18.36 2.98
N ALA A 32 -1.40 18.78 4.11
CA ALA A 32 -2.11 18.91 5.38
C ALA A 32 -3.34 19.83 5.25
N ALA A 33 -3.19 20.97 4.58
CA ALA A 33 -4.30 21.90 4.33
C ALA A 33 -5.40 21.27 3.47
N LEU A 34 -5.03 20.51 2.43
CA LEU A 34 -5.97 19.76 1.59
C LEU A 34 -6.72 18.70 2.41
N LEU A 35 -6.01 17.87 3.18
CA LEU A 35 -6.59 16.86 4.05
C LEU A 35 -7.57 17.48 5.05
N ALA A 36 -7.16 18.54 5.76
CA ALA A 36 -8.00 19.25 6.71
C ALA A 36 -9.30 19.75 6.06
N ARG A 37 -9.19 20.37 4.87
CA ARG A 37 -10.34 20.89 4.14
C ARG A 37 -11.27 19.78 3.68
N CYS A 38 -10.73 18.71 3.10
CA CYS A 38 -11.50 17.56 2.63
C CYS A 38 -12.18 16.85 3.80
N TYR A 39 -11.48 16.66 4.92
CA TYR A 39 -12.02 16.10 6.15
C TYR A 39 -13.29 16.85 6.59
N ASP A 40 -13.21 18.17 6.72
CA ASP A 40 -14.35 18.95 7.17
C ASP A 40 -15.51 18.95 6.18
N VAL A 41 -15.22 19.07 4.88
CA VAL A 41 -16.25 19.08 3.83
C VAL A 41 -16.96 17.72 3.71
N LEU A 42 -16.22 16.63 3.84
CA LEU A 42 -16.75 15.28 3.71
C LEU A 42 -17.54 14.88 4.95
N HIS A 43 -17.02 15.13 6.15
CA HIS A 43 -17.71 14.83 7.41
C HIS A 43 -18.88 15.76 7.75
N ALA A 44 -19.02 16.90 7.07
CA ALA A 44 -20.22 17.72 7.17
C ALA A 44 -21.44 17.09 6.45
N ARG A 45 -21.26 15.99 5.72
CA ARG A 45 -22.32 15.34 4.97
C ARG A 45 -23.00 14.22 5.77
N PRO A 46 -24.29 13.96 5.54
CA PRO A 46 -24.95 12.78 6.09
C PRO A 46 -24.35 11.50 5.52
N GLY A 47 -24.15 10.51 6.39
CA GLY A 47 -23.67 9.18 6.03
C GLY A 47 -22.21 8.93 6.44
N PRO A 48 -21.80 7.65 6.52
CA PRO A 48 -20.42 7.30 6.85
C PRO A 48 -19.48 7.80 5.74
N THR A 49 -18.40 8.47 6.12
CA THR A 49 -17.30 8.80 5.22
C THR A 49 -15.98 8.45 5.90
N ASN A 50 -15.08 7.86 5.13
CA ASN A 50 -13.70 7.54 5.51
C ASN A 50 -12.78 8.37 4.62
N VAL A 51 -12.03 9.28 5.23
CA VAL A 51 -11.02 10.10 4.55
C VAL A 51 -9.68 9.41 4.67
N ILE A 52 -9.11 9.00 3.53
CA ILE A 52 -7.87 8.23 3.45
C ILE A 52 -6.75 9.16 2.95
N SER A 53 -5.64 9.25 3.68
CA SER A 53 -4.40 9.87 3.16
C SER A 53 -3.68 8.93 2.19
N SER A 54 -2.73 9.42 1.40
CA SER A 54 -1.92 8.59 0.49
C SER A 54 -0.43 8.99 0.52
N THR A 55 0.46 8.00 0.64
CA THR A 55 1.92 8.13 0.48
C THR A 55 2.50 6.94 -0.29
N ALA A 56 3.47 7.18 -1.17
CA ALA A 56 4.27 6.17 -1.86
C ALA A 56 5.30 5.51 -0.93
N SER A 57 5.87 4.38 -1.34
CA SER A 57 6.99 3.74 -0.63
C SER A 57 8.32 4.48 -0.79
N ARG A 58 8.50 5.25 -1.87
CA ARG A 58 9.74 6.02 -2.16
C ARG A 58 9.52 7.52 -1.94
N HIS A 59 10.58 8.33 -2.07
CA HIS A 59 10.54 9.79 -1.90
C HIS A 59 10.28 10.19 -0.45
N ASP A 60 11.17 9.73 0.44
CA ASP A 60 11.23 10.00 1.87
C ASP A 60 9.86 9.99 2.56
N PRO A 61 9.11 8.88 2.50
CA PRO A 61 7.79 8.82 3.12
C PRO A 61 7.87 9.07 4.64
N ALA A 62 8.94 8.67 5.31
CA ALA A 62 9.15 8.97 6.73
C ALA A 62 9.27 10.49 6.97
N GLY A 63 10.20 11.17 6.30
CA GLY A 63 10.37 12.62 6.41
C GLY A 63 9.12 13.39 6.00
N PHE A 64 8.41 12.93 4.96
CA PHE A 64 7.14 13.51 4.54
C PHE A 64 6.07 13.41 5.64
N VAL A 65 5.89 12.24 6.25
CA VAL A 65 4.92 12.04 7.35
C VAL A 65 5.30 12.88 8.58
N PHE A 66 6.60 12.96 8.91
CA PHE A 66 7.08 13.83 9.96
C PHE A 66 6.71 15.30 9.72
N ALA A 67 7.01 15.80 8.52
CA ALA A 67 6.69 17.17 8.13
C ALA A 67 5.16 17.42 8.09
N LEU A 68 4.36 16.44 7.67
CA LEU A 68 2.90 16.50 7.73
C LEU A 68 2.40 16.70 9.17
N GLY A 69 3.00 15.98 10.14
CA GLY A 69 2.72 16.15 11.57
C GLY A 69 3.14 17.52 12.11
N VAL A 70 4.25 18.09 11.62
CA VAL A 70 4.67 19.47 11.95
C VAL A 70 3.63 20.48 11.45
N SER A 71 3.25 20.40 10.17
CA SER A 71 2.24 21.27 9.57
C SER A 71 0.89 21.16 10.30
N TYR A 72 0.49 19.96 10.70
CA TYR A 72 -0.73 19.77 11.47
C TYR A 72 -0.70 20.52 12.81
N ARG A 73 0.41 20.44 13.55
CA ARG A 73 0.56 21.19 14.82
C ARG A 73 0.55 22.70 14.61
N LEU A 74 1.29 23.18 13.61
CA LEU A 74 1.35 24.61 13.27
C LEU A 74 -0.01 25.18 12.88
N SER A 75 -0.89 24.36 12.29
CA SER A 75 -2.25 24.78 11.95
C SER A 75 -3.15 25.08 13.15
N GLY A 76 -2.79 24.63 14.37
CA GLY A 76 -3.62 24.75 15.57
C GLY A 76 -4.95 23.96 15.51
N ARG A 77 -5.10 23.08 14.51
CA ARG A 77 -6.33 22.33 14.25
C ARG A 77 -6.60 21.31 15.36
N SER A 78 -7.86 21.24 15.80
CA SER A 78 -8.36 20.34 16.85
C SER A 78 -9.22 19.18 16.32
N ARG A 79 -9.24 18.98 15.01
CA ARG A 79 -9.95 17.89 14.31
C ARG A 79 -8.96 17.07 13.49
N PRO A 80 -9.19 15.76 13.30
CA PRO A 80 -8.32 14.93 12.47
C PRO A 80 -8.11 15.49 11.05
N LEU A 81 -7.02 15.02 10.42
CA LEU A 81 -6.72 15.19 9.00
C LEU A 81 -7.29 14.03 8.17
N PHE A 82 -7.30 12.82 8.73
CA PHE A 82 -7.74 11.60 8.07
C PHE A 82 -8.37 10.62 9.07
N ASP A 83 -9.22 9.72 8.56
CA ASP A 83 -9.78 8.58 9.31
C ASP A 83 -8.95 7.30 9.09
N THR A 84 -8.26 7.20 7.96
CA THR A 84 -7.37 6.09 7.61
C THR A 84 -6.06 6.63 7.04
N PHE A 85 -4.94 6.06 7.46
CA PHE A 85 -3.65 6.37 6.86
C PHE A 85 -3.41 5.42 5.67
N GLY A 86 -3.52 5.91 4.44
CA GLY A 86 -3.17 5.11 3.26
C GLY A 86 -1.68 5.25 2.91
N HIS A 87 -1.09 4.12 2.53
CA HIS A 87 0.31 3.98 2.15
C HIS A 87 0.44 2.94 1.03
N ASN A 88 1.37 3.13 0.10
CA ASN A 88 1.68 2.18 -0.97
C ASN A 88 3.01 1.51 -0.64
N PRO A 89 3.04 0.38 0.09
CA PRO A 89 4.27 -0.19 0.64
C PRO A 89 5.04 -1.05 -0.39
N TYR A 90 5.09 -0.64 -1.66
CA TYR A 90 5.76 -1.39 -2.71
C TYR A 90 7.23 -1.69 -2.35
N PRO A 91 7.71 -2.90 -2.63
CA PRO A 91 9.11 -3.26 -2.44
C PRO A 91 10.03 -2.49 -3.40
N GLU A 92 11.34 -2.58 -3.22
CA GLU A 92 12.28 -1.96 -4.15
C GLU A 92 12.16 -2.51 -5.56
N ASN A 93 11.83 -3.80 -5.67
CA ASN A 93 11.59 -4.52 -6.92
C ASN A 93 10.72 -5.76 -6.66
N SER A 94 10.14 -6.33 -7.73
CA SER A 94 9.16 -7.41 -7.61
C SER A 94 9.71 -8.74 -7.08
N ALA A 95 11.04 -8.92 -7.03
CA ALA A 95 11.68 -10.12 -6.49
C ALA A 95 12.12 -9.97 -5.02
N GLU A 96 12.02 -8.78 -4.44
CA GLU A 96 12.32 -8.54 -3.04
C GLU A 96 11.20 -9.08 -2.15
N ALA A 97 11.58 -9.82 -1.11
CA ALA A 97 10.59 -10.43 -0.23
C ALA A 97 9.86 -9.34 0.61
N PRO A 98 8.56 -9.50 0.91
CA PRO A 98 7.76 -8.41 1.48
C PRO A 98 8.20 -7.99 2.89
N TRP A 99 8.84 -8.89 3.64
CA TRP A 99 9.35 -8.64 4.99
C TRP A 99 10.73 -7.97 5.05
N VAL A 100 11.33 -7.63 3.91
CA VAL A 100 12.64 -6.96 3.88
C VAL A 100 12.52 -5.58 4.53
N LEU A 101 13.52 -5.24 5.34
CA LEU A 101 13.64 -3.96 6.03
C LEU A 101 14.61 -3.05 5.29
N HIS A 102 14.33 -1.76 5.30
CA HIS A 102 15.11 -0.71 4.65
C HIS A 102 15.59 0.33 5.69
N PRO A 103 16.43 -0.06 6.67
CA PRO A 103 16.95 0.89 7.64
C PRO A 103 17.79 1.97 6.94
N ASP A 104 17.66 3.22 7.40
CA ASP A 104 18.40 4.37 6.90
C ASP A 104 18.22 4.61 5.38
N SER A 105 17.06 4.26 4.84
CA SER A 105 16.69 4.37 3.42
C SER A 105 15.64 5.45 3.14
N ASP A 106 15.51 5.82 1.86
CA ASP A 106 14.43 6.64 1.30
C ASP A 106 13.15 5.84 1.01
N VAL A 107 13.10 4.60 1.50
CA VAL A 107 12.05 3.61 1.23
C VAL A 107 11.35 3.20 2.53
N LEU A 108 10.03 3.18 2.50
CA LEU A 108 9.20 2.44 3.47
C LEU A 108 8.35 1.44 2.67
N ALA A 109 8.74 0.17 2.72
CA ALA A 109 8.00 -0.95 2.13
C ALA A 109 7.20 -1.70 3.21
N GLU A 110 6.57 -2.81 2.86
CA GLU A 110 5.66 -3.55 3.75
C GLU A 110 6.36 -4.01 5.04
N GLY A 111 7.61 -4.48 4.92
CA GLY A 111 8.43 -4.89 6.06
C GLY A 111 8.72 -3.75 7.04
N ASP A 112 8.72 -2.49 6.60
CA ASP A 112 9.10 -1.31 7.39
C ASP A 112 7.98 -0.78 8.31
N TYR A 113 6.99 -1.62 8.61
CA TYR A 113 5.85 -1.28 9.45
C TYR A 113 6.23 -0.63 10.79
N GLU A 114 7.28 -1.11 11.47
CA GLU A 114 7.72 -0.50 12.73
C GLU A 114 8.21 0.93 12.53
N THR A 115 8.96 1.18 11.45
CA THR A 115 9.42 2.52 11.08
C THR A 115 8.24 3.44 10.75
N LEU A 116 7.26 2.94 9.98
CA LEU A 116 6.03 3.68 9.68
C LEU A 116 5.25 4.04 10.96
N MET A 117 5.06 3.09 11.87
CA MET A 117 4.39 3.33 13.14
C MET A 117 5.15 4.33 14.01
N ASN A 118 6.48 4.24 14.06
CA ASN A 118 7.32 5.16 14.84
C ASN A 118 7.20 6.60 14.32
N VAL A 119 7.23 6.81 12.99
CA VAL A 119 7.08 8.15 12.43
C VAL A 119 5.68 8.70 12.61
N LEU A 120 4.63 7.87 12.47
CA LEU A 120 3.25 8.27 12.76
C LEU A 120 3.06 8.66 14.23
N GLN A 121 3.61 7.87 15.16
CA GLN A 121 3.61 8.18 16.60
C GLN A 121 4.28 9.51 16.88
N THR A 122 5.48 9.72 16.34
CA THR A 122 6.23 10.97 16.49
C THR A 122 5.44 12.15 15.90
N SER A 123 4.78 11.94 14.78
CA SER A 123 4.08 12.97 14.02
C SER A 123 2.75 13.39 14.64
N PHE A 124 2.04 12.49 15.33
CA PHE A 124 0.66 12.76 15.75
C PHE A 124 0.40 12.60 17.26
N THR A 125 1.34 12.07 18.05
CA THR A 125 1.18 12.04 19.51
C THR A 125 0.98 13.45 20.07
N GLY A 126 0.00 13.58 20.97
CA GLY A 126 -0.39 14.86 21.58
C GLY A 126 -1.25 15.76 20.69
N THR A 127 -1.60 15.32 19.49
CA THR A 127 -2.48 16.06 18.57
C THR A 127 -3.92 15.50 18.60
N ALA A 128 -4.85 16.15 17.90
CA ALA A 128 -6.22 15.63 17.79
C ALA A 128 -6.37 14.48 16.77
N GLN A 129 -5.34 14.19 15.96
CA GLN A 129 -5.34 13.04 15.03
C GLN A 129 -5.07 11.76 15.83
N PRO A 130 -6.02 10.80 15.91
CA PRO A 130 -5.71 9.50 16.49
C PRO A 130 -4.64 8.76 15.67
N LEU A 131 -3.80 8.02 16.37
CA LEU A 131 -2.82 7.13 15.75
C LEU A 131 -3.51 5.89 15.18
N PRO A 132 -2.96 5.26 14.12
CA PRO A 132 -3.42 3.95 13.71
C PRO A 132 -3.41 2.92 14.86
N GLY A 133 -4.44 2.08 14.91
CA GLY A 133 -4.74 1.21 16.05
C GLY A 133 -5.54 1.89 17.17
N GLN A 134 -5.84 3.19 17.07
CA GLN A 134 -6.61 3.93 18.08
C GLN A 134 -7.85 4.59 17.48
N ARG A 135 -8.95 4.58 18.25
CA ARG A 135 -10.20 5.31 17.92
C ARG A 135 -10.71 5.05 16.50
N GLY A 136 -10.51 3.84 15.99
CA GLY A 136 -10.95 3.41 14.65
C GLY A 136 -10.04 3.80 13.49
N VAL A 137 -8.93 4.51 13.73
CA VAL A 137 -7.93 4.80 12.68
C VAL A 137 -7.12 3.54 12.41
N GLY A 138 -6.98 3.19 11.14
CA GLY A 138 -6.12 2.09 10.67
C GLY A 138 -5.17 2.54 9.57
N ILE A 139 -4.30 1.64 9.16
CA ILE A 139 -3.47 1.75 7.96
C ILE A 139 -4.12 0.92 6.87
N TRP A 140 -4.29 1.51 5.69
CA TRP A 140 -4.59 0.76 4.48
C TRP A 140 -3.35 0.75 3.59
N TYR A 141 -2.94 -0.44 3.18
CA TYR A 141 -2.07 -0.58 2.03
C TYR A 141 -2.93 -0.43 0.78
N VAL A 142 -2.99 0.80 0.27
CA VAL A 142 -3.94 1.19 -0.78
C VAL A 142 -3.47 0.78 -2.18
N GLU A 143 -2.17 0.58 -2.35
CA GLU A 143 -1.59 -0.13 -3.47
C GLU A 143 -0.37 -0.96 -3.03
N ASP A 144 -0.35 -2.25 -3.36
CA ASP A 144 0.85 -3.09 -3.27
C ASP A 144 0.80 -4.19 -4.34
N GLY A 145 1.94 -4.76 -4.73
CA GLY A 145 1.96 -5.84 -5.71
C GLY A 145 3.33 -6.08 -6.35
N PHE A 146 3.40 -7.19 -7.08
CA PHE A 146 4.64 -7.71 -7.65
C PHE A 146 4.46 -7.92 -9.15
N GLN A 147 5.27 -7.24 -9.96
CA GLN A 147 5.16 -7.26 -11.41
C GLN A 147 5.62 -8.60 -11.97
N THR A 148 4.93 -9.04 -13.02
CA THR A 148 5.24 -10.30 -13.68
C THR A 148 5.71 -10.14 -15.12
N VAL A 149 6.65 -10.98 -15.52
CA VAL A 149 6.99 -11.15 -16.93
C VAL A 149 5.88 -11.90 -17.66
N ALA A 150 5.31 -11.28 -18.70
CA ALA A 150 4.33 -11.94 -19.56
C ALA A 150 4.97 -13.13 -20.34
N PRO A 151 4.38 -14.34 -20.27
CA PRO A 151 4.92 -15.50 -20.98
C PRO A 151 4.77 -15.32 -22.51
N PRO A 152 5.56 -16.04 -23.34
CA PRO A 152 5.65 -15.81 -24.79
C PRO A 152 4.29 -15.74 -25.50
N GLU A 153 3.36 -16.62 -25.14
CA GLU A 153 2.01 -16.70 -25.70
C GLU A 153 1.10 -15.53 -25.31
N LYS A 154 1.47 -14.74 -24.30
CA LYS A 154 0.74 -13.54 -23.86
C LYS A 154 1.38 -12.24 -24.35
N ARG A 155 2.66 -12.24 -24.74
CA ARG A 155 3.41 -11.03 -25.14
C ARG A 155 2.71 -10.14 -26.17
N ARG A 156 1.93 -10.72 -27.09
CA ARG A 156 1.17 -9.96 -28.12
C ARG A 156 0.16 -8.95 -27.55
N PHE A 157 -0.24 -9.11 -26.28
CA PHE A 157 -1.18 -8.22 -25.61
C PHE A 157 -0.50 -7.01 -24.94
N TYR A 158 0.83 -6.99 -24.94
CA TYR A 158 1.63 -5.97 -24.27
C TYR A 158 2.45 -5.15 -25.27
N ARG A 159 2.80 -3.93 -24.89
CA ARG A 159 3.54 -2.97 -25.71
C ARG A 159 4.59 -2.24 -24.87
N GLY A 160 5.69 -1.84 -25.51
CA GLY A 160 6.76 -1.09 -24.84
C GLY A 160 7.81 -1.99 -24.22
N ARG A 161 8.45 -1.52 -23.14
CA ARG A 161 9.55 -2.20 -22.45
C ARG A 161 9.25 -2.28 -20.96
N GLU A 162 9.55 -3.44 -20.37
CA GLU A 162 9.48 -3.72 -18.93
C GLU A 162 10.25 -2.66 -18.14
N ASN A 163 9.64 -2.15 -17.07
CA ASN A 163 10.23 -1.13 -16.19
C ASN A 163 10.89 -1.71 -14.93
N ASP A 164 10.56 -2.96 -14.56
CA ASP A 164 11.21 -3.66 -13.44
C ASP A 164 12.13 -4.78 -13.97
N PRO A 165 13.46 -4.61 -13.89
CA PRO A 165 14.40 -5.63 -14.33
C PRO A 165 14.34 -6.92 -13.48
N HIS A 166 13.63 -6.91 -12.35
CA HIS A 166 13.41 -8.06 -11.46
C HIS A 166 11.95 -8.52 -11.46
N ALA A 167 11.15 -8.16 -12.48
CA ALA A 167 9.83 -8.74 -12.67
C ALA A 167 9.90 -10.27 -12.63
N VAL A 168 8.97 -10.88 -11.90
CA VAL A 168 9.00 -12.32 -11.56
C VAL A 168 8.08 -13.13 -12.48
N PRO A 169 8.21 -14.46 -12.58
CA PRO A 169 7.14 -15.26 -13.17
C PRO A 169 5.88 -15.20 -12.29
N ALA A 170 4.70 -15.45 -12.86
CA ALA A 170 3.46 -15.56 -12.05
C ALA A 170 3.53 -16.77 -11.09
N VAL A 171 4.09 -17.89 -11.55
CA VAL A 171 4.49 -19.06 -10.76
C VAL A 171 5.80 -19.56 -11.35
N ALA A 172 6.79 -19.85 -10.51
CA ALA A 172 8.09 -20.35 -10.93
C ALA A 172 7.99 -21.80 -11.42
N SER A 173 8.84 -22.17 -12.38
CA SER A 173 8.84 -23.48 -13.03
C SER A 173 9.56 -24.59 -12.23
N GLY A 174 10.12 -24.27 -11.07
CA GLY A 174 10.87 -25.22 -10.24
C GLY A 174 9.98 -26.23 -9.52
N ALA A 175 10.47 -27.46 -9.36
CA ALA A 175 9.90 -28.42 -8.43
C ALA A 175 9.87 -27.77 -7.04
N ALA A 176 8.71 -27.75 -6.39
CA ALA A 176 8.51 -27.16 -5.07
C ALA A 176 9.68 -27.51 -4.12
N GLY A 177 10.42 -26.49 -3.66
CA GLY A 177 11.39 -26.66 -2.56
C GLY A 177 12.81 -26.14 -2.77
N GLY A 178 13.15 -25.47 -3.88
CA GLY A 178 14.39 -24.70 -3.96
C GLY A 178 14.25 -23.35 -3.26
N ALA A 179 15.08 -23.05 -2.25
CA ALA A 179 15.23 -21.68 -1.75
C ALA A 179 15.88 -20.83 -2.85
N GLY A 180 15.09 -20.19 -3.71
CA GLY A 180 15.62 -19.34 -4.80
C GLY A 180 14.65 -18.95 -5.91
N ASP A 181 13.53 -19.66 -6.07
CA ASP A 181 12.56 -19.34 -7.13
C ASP A 181 11.49 -18.36 -6.60
N VAL A 182 11.70 -17.06 -6.79
CA VAL A 182 10.73 -16.01 -6.43
C VAL A 182 9.68 -15.87 -7.55
N ASP A 183 8.40 -15.93 -7.18
CA ASP A 183 7.27 -15.75 -8.09
C ASP A 183 6.14 -14.93 -7.44
N GLN A 184 5.24 -14.41 -8.27
CA GLN A 184 4.14 -13.59 -7.80
C GLN A 184 3.25 -14.35 -6.79
N ALA A 185 3.03 -15.65 -6.99
CA ALA A 185 2.22 -16.46 -6.10
C ALA A 185 2.82 -16.50 -4.67
N THR A 186 4.12 -16.70 -4.55
CA THR A 186 4.85 -16.74 -3.28
C THR A 186 4.87 -15.36 -2.64
N GLN A 187 5.15 -14.31 -3.42
CA GLN A 187 5.13 -12.94 -2.92
C GLN A 187 3.75 -12.57 -2.34
N LEU A 188 2.66 -12.89 -3.04
CA LEU A 188 1.30 -12.64 -2.55
C LEU A 188 0.92 -13.51 -1.34
N ARG A 189 1.39 -14.76 -1.29
CA ARG A 189 1.20 -15.65 -0.15
C ARG A 189 1.91 -15.11 1.09
N ASP A 190 3.00 -14.37 0.92
CA ASP A 190 3.80 -13.88 2.02
C ASP A 190 3.38 -12.45 2.45
N ALA A 191 3.02 -11.57 1.50
CA ALA A 191 2.56 -10.20 1.75
C ALA A 191 1.20 -10.15 2.45
N VAL A 192 0.18 -10.86 1.94
CA VAL A 192 -1.18 -10.76 2.52
C VAL A 192 -1.24 -11.16 4.01
N PRO A 193 -0.58 -12.24 4.46
CA PRO A 193 -0.49 -12.56 5.89
C PRO A 193 0.39 -11.58 6.67
N LEU A 194 1.44 -11.01 6.08
CA LEU A 194 2.27 -10.00 6.72
C LEU A 194 1.44 -8.76 7.08
N ALA A 195 0.75 -8.16 6.11
CA ALA A 195 -0.21 -7.10 6.32
C ALA A 195 -1.28 -7.47 7.37
N TYR A 196 -1.87 -8.67 7.30
CA TYR A 196 -2.86 -9.13 8.30
C TYR A 196 -2.29 -9.18 9.72
N CYS A 197 -1.01 -9.51 9.86
CA CYS A 197 -0.34 -9.66 11.15
C CYS A 197 0.27 -8.36 11.69
N GLN A 198 0.19 -7.26 10.95
CA GLN A 198 0.58 -5.93 11.40
C GLN A 198 -0.60 -5.24 12.12
N PRO A 199 -0.55 -5.02 13.45
CA PRO A 199 -1.75 -4.73 14.25
C PRO A 199 -2.57 -3.51 13.86
N ALA A 200 -1.95 -2.48 13.28
CA ALA A 200 -2.64 -1.27 12.86
C ALA A 200 -3.15 -1.34 11.40
N VAL A 201 -2.78 -2.35 10.63
CA VAL A 201 -3.21 -2.52 9.24
C VAL A 201 -4.61 -3.13 9.20
N THR A 202 -5.52 -2.47 8.48
CA THR A 202 -6.94 -2.86 8.37
C THR A 202 -7.41 -3.00 6.93
N GLY A 203 -6.53 -2.77 5.94
CA GLY A 203 -6.81 -2.94 4.52
C GLY A 203 -5.55 -3.25 3.72
N PHE A 204 -5.71 -4.10 2.70
CA PHE A 204 -4.68 -4.44 1.71
C PHE A 204 -5.32 -4.50 0.32
N LEU A 205 -4.78 -3.75 -0.64
CA LEU A 205 -5.27 -3.67 -2.01
C LEU A 205 -4.16 -4.09 -2.98
N ASN A 206 -4.30 -5.27 -3.58
CA ASN A 206 -3.40 -5.69 -4.66
C ASN A 206 -3.61 -4.82 -5.90
N PHE A 207 -2.54 -4.16 -6.34
CA PHE A 207 -2.52 -3.36 -7.54
C PHE A 207 -2.01 -4.19 -8.73
N GLY A 208 -2.79 -4.47 -9.78
CA GLY A 208 -4.23 -4.27 -9.94
C GLY A 208 -4.96 -5.60 -10.12
N LEU A 209 -6.18 -5.56 -10.65
CA LEU A 209 -6.88 -6.79 -11.06
C LEU A 209 -6.38 -7.30 -12.42
N LEU A 210 -6.19 -6.39 -13.38
CA LEU A 210 -5.82 -6.66 -14.76
C LEU A 210 -4.49 -5.96 -15.06
N ASP A 211 -3.56 -6.64 -15.73
CA ASP A 211 -2.33 -5.99 -16.18
C ASP A 211 -2.62 -4.78 -17.08
N GLU A 212 -1.76 -3.77 -16.95
CA GLU A 212 -1.63 -2.75 -17.98
C GLU A 212 -1.06 -3.35 -19.26
N ASP A 213 -1.47 -2.80 -20.42
CA ASP A 213 -0.92 -3.19 -21.71
C ASP A 213 0.46 -2.58 -21.96
N ARG A 214 0.77 -1.43 -21.36
CA ARG A 214 2.09 -0.81 -21.42
C ARG A 214 3.03 -1.48 -20.42
N LEU A 215 4.10 -2.08 -20.91
CA LEU A 215 5.16 -2.69 -20.07
C LEU A 215 5.95 -1.66 -19.25
N GLY A 216 5.79 -0.37 -19.55
CA GLY A 216 6.30 0.71 -18.69
C GLY A 216 5.34 1.09 -17.56
N GLY A 217 4.17 0.45 -17.47
CA GLY A 217 3.17 0.58 -16.40
C GLY A 217 3.29 -0.58 -15.41
N TRP A 218 2.16 -1.09 -14.91
CA TRP A 218 2.14 -2.17 -13.91
C TRP A 218 1.65 -3.52 -14.45
N GLN A 219 2.52 -4.54 -14.35
CA GLN A 219 2.19 -5.95 -14.66
C GLN A 219 1.97 -6.81 -13.40
N ALA A 220 1.48 -6.20 -12.32
CA ALA A 220 1.19 -6.87 -11.06
C ALA A 220 -0.26 -7.40 -10.94
N GLY A 221 -1.02 -7.38 -12.04
CA GLY A 221 -2.38 -7.89 -12.10
C GLY A 221 -2.51 -9.35 -11.69
N LEU A 222 -3.71 -9.76 -11.27
CA LEU A 222 -4.08 -11.18 -11.10
C LEU A 222 -4.61 -11.80 -12.40
N LEU A 223 -4.93 -10.95 -13.38
CA LEU A 223 -5.30 -11.31 -14.74
C LEU A 223 -4.24 -10.79 -15.71
N TRP A 224 -3.87 -11.62 -16.69
CA TRP A 224 -3.12 -11.17 -17.86
C TRP A 224 -3.93 -10.14 -18.65
N ARG A 225 -3.27 -9.38 -19.52
CA ARG A 225 -3.92 -8.30 -20.28
C ARG A 225 -5.11 -8.76 -21.14
N ASP A 226 -5.15 -10.02 -21.56
CA ASP A 226 -6.28 -10.61 -22.30
C ASP A 226 -7.47 -11.03 -21.41
N GLY A 227 -7.42 -10.71 -20.11
CA GLY A 227 -8.46 -11.04 -19.13
C GLY A 227 -8.39 -12.48 -18.60
N THR A 228 -7.48 -13.31 -19.09
CA THR A 228 -7.31 -14.66 -18.54
C THR A 228 -6.56 -14.61 -17.21
N ARG A 229 -6.86 -15.55 -16.31
CA ARG A 229 -6.23 -15.60 -14.98
C ARG A 229 -4.75 -15.91 -15.09
N LYS A 230 -3.94 -15.22 -14.27
CA LYS A 230 -2.56 -15.65 -14.00
C LYS A 230 -2.57 -16.92 -13.14
N PRO A 231 -1.54 -17.77 -13.24
CA PRO A 231 -1.34 -18.90 -12.33
C PRO A 231 -1.35 -18.51 -10.84
N SER A 232 -0.92 -17.29 -10.49
CA SER A 232 -0.96 -16.72 -9.14
C SER A 232 -2.36 -16.38 -8.60
N TYR A 233 -3.39 -16.31 -9.47
CA TYR A 233 -4.74 -15.89 -9.09
C TYR A 233 -5.33 -16.74 -7.97
N ASP A 234 -5.22 -18.07 -8.08
CA ASP A 234 -5.80 -18.99 -7.11
C ASP A 234 -5.03 -18.96 -5.78
N THR A 235 -3.72 -18.67 -5.80
CA THR A 235 -2.93 -18.42 -4.58
C THR A 235 -3.42 -17.18 -3.85
N PHE A 236 -3.61 -16.06 -4.56
CA PHE A 236 -4.15 -14.83 -3.96
C PHE A 236 -5.54 -15.07 -3.36
N LYS A 237 -6.42 -15.76 -4.11
CA LYS A 237 -7.74 -16.12 -3.63
C LYS A 237 -7.69 -16.99 -2.36
N ALA A 238 -6.77 -17.95 -2.31
CA ALA A 238 -6.62 -18.85 -1.17
C ALA A 238 -6.13 -18.10 0.08
N VAL A 239 -5.10 -17.25 -0.05
CA VAL A 239 -4.56 -16.49 1.10
C VAL A 239 -5.53 -15.44 1.62
N VAL A 240 -6.28 -14.77 0.73
CA VAL A 240 -7.39 -13.89 1.15
C VAL A 240 -8.45 -14.66 1.93
N ALA A 241 -8.78 -15.88 1.51
CA ALA A 241 -9.74 -16.71 2.24
C ALA A 241 -9.20 -17.15 3.61
N GLU A 242 -7.89 -17.41 3.73
CA GLU A 242 -7.21 -17.74 5.00
C GLU A 242 -7.30 -16.60 6.01
N VAL A 243 -6.85 -15.39 5.65
CA VAL A 243 -6.86 -14.23 6.56
C VAL A 243 -8.30 -13.84 6.95
N ARG A 244 -9.28 -14.00 6.03
CA ARG A 244 -10.70 -13.76 6.33
C ARG A 244 -11.30 -14.75 7.32
N ARG A 245 -10.82 -16.00 7.33
CA ARG A 245 -11.21 -17.01 8.34
C ARG A 245 -10.47 -16.82 9.66
N LYS A 246 -9.43 -15.99 9.69
CA LYS A 246 -8.53 -15.76 10.84
C LYS A 246 -7.73 -17.01 11.20
N ASP A 247 -7.38 -17.81 10.20
CA ASP A 247 -6.60 -19.05 10.37
C ASP A 247 -5.09 -18.80 10.44
N THR A 248 -4.64 -17.58 10.09
CA THR A 248 -3.22 -17.21 10.04
C THR A 248 -2.62 -17.11 11.44
N ASP A 249 -1.57 -17.89 11.69
CA ASP A 249 -0.75 -17.83 12.91
C ASP A 249 0.37 -16.80 12.75
N CYS A 250 0.14 -15.58 13.26
CA CYS A 250 1.09 -14.47 13.14
C CYS A 250 2.46 -14.73 13.79
N SER A 251 2.59 -15.71 14.70
CA SER A 251 3.89 -16.09 15.25
C SER A 251 4.80 -16.79 14.23
N LYS A 252 4.21 -17.29 13.14
CA LYS A 252 4.90 -17.99 12.04
C LYS A 252 5.06 -17.13 10.79
N VAL A 253 4.41 -15.96 10.73
CA VAL A 253 4.53 -15.04 9.59
C VAL A 253 5.86 -14.30 9.68
N ARG A 254 6.67 -14.43 8.64
CA ARG A 254 7.99 -13.80 8.58
C ARG A 254 7.83 -12.28 8.45
N GLY A 255 8.59 -11.52 9.23
CA GLY A 255 8.48 -10.06 9.26
C GLY A 255 7.33 -9.51 10.10
N ALA A 256 6.39 -10.35 10.55
CA ALA A 256 5.31 -9.88 11.42
C ALA A 256 5.90 -9.32 12.73
N PRO A 257 5.39 -8.17 13.22
CA PRO A 257 5.79 -7.61 14.51
C PRO A 257 5.60 -8.65 15.62
N LYS A 258 6.62 -8.80 16.47
CA LYS A 258 6.51 -9.67 17.64
C LYS A 258 5.82 -8.89 18.76
N GLY A 259 4.63 -9.34 19.15
CA GLY A 259 3.89 -8.77 20.28
C GLY A 259 4.60 -8.92 21.62
#